data_AF-A0A7W3ZXB9-F1
#
_entry.id   AF-A0A7W3ZXB9-F1
#
_cell.length_a   1.000
_cell.length_b   1.000
_cell.length_c   1.000
_cell.angle_alpha   90.00
_cell.angle_beta   90.00
_cell.angle_gamma   90.00
#
_symmetry.space_group_name_H-M   'P 1'
#
loop_
_entity.id
_entity.type
_entity.pdbx_description
1 polymer ?
#
loop_
_entity_poly.entity_id
_entity_poly.type
_entity_poly.pdbx_seq_one_letter_code
_entity_poly.pdbx_strand_id
1 'polypeptide(L)'
;MKAGVLVIDLFAGPGGLGEGISSCTDEKGHKPFQIGISVEKEPSAHKTLTTRALFRKLANNPAAKQHYYDYVQGKISREQLFTFHPDEAQAAQEETLEAPRALGQDNELIHARIRELVSQHKGPKVVIGGPPCQAYSLAGRSRNAGIKDYKAEKDERHFLYMEYLKVLTIAQPDIFVMENVRGILSAKLNGKVMFPQILKDLRNPGRVTKIKDTANYRIYSLVVDADNPKNPQYPNSADFLIRSEQYGIPQARHRVILLGVRDDIEAIPQALKKAKEAITVKSVLGDLPPLRSGFSKQKDDTTQWQHTITKHSTQLITLFQKHYPLEAVKALDLTPLSNLPRSSTIHADIDNCQIPQPLQDWLIDDDLGYVLNHATRGHIEADLLRYAFCAAHAQLNNGVSPKSRDFPEELAPEHKNWTTGTHADRFRVQSANKYATTVTSHISKDGHYFVHYDPKQCRSLTVREAARLQTFPDNYIFEGTRTQQYVQVGNAVPPFLAQQIGEVVLQLLSIESF
;
A
#
# COMPACT_ATOMS: atom_id res chain seq x y z
N MET A 1 1.43 8.37 34.34
CA MET A 1 0.92 8.32 32.95
C MET A 1 0.37 6.93 32.71
N LYS A 2 -0.81 6.78 32.09
CA LYS A 2 -1.27 5.46 31.61
C LYS A 2 -0.18 4.94 30.65
N ALA A 3 0.19 3.68 30.77
CA ALA A 3 1.10 3.06 29.81
C ALA A 3 0.44 3.14 28.42
N GLY A 4 1.22 3.47 27.38
CA GLY A 4 0.73 3.43 25.99
C GLY A 4 0.34 2.01 25.57
N VAL A 5 -0.01 1.81 24.32
CA VAL A 5 -0.31 0.51 23.73
C VAL A 5 0.93 -0.02 23.02
N LEU A 6 1.45 -1.16 23.43
CA LEU A 6 2.57 -1.83 22.76
C LEU A 6 2.09 -2.48 21.45
N VAL A 7 2.69 -2.10 20.32
CA VAL A 7 2.43 -2.69 19.00
C VAL A 7 3.60 -3.58 18.57
N ILE A 8 3.26 -4.81 18.17
CA ILE A 8 4.15 -5.80 17.56
C ILE A 8 3.76 -5.92 16.08
N ASP A 9 4.58 -5.39 15.17
CA ASP A 9 4.34 -5.38 13.73
C ASP A 9 5.12 -6.51 13.03
N LEU A 10 4.39 -7.52 12.54
CA LEU A 10 4.96 -8.67 11.85
C LEU A 10 4.78 -8.53 10.35
N PHE A 11 5.81 -8.90 9.59
CA PHE A 11 5.80 -8.78 8.12
C PHE A 11 5.55 -7.33 7.69
N ALA A 12 6.23 -6.39 8.35
CA ALA A 12 5.91 -4.96 8.32
C ALA A 12 6.00 -4.35 6.91
N GLY A 13 6.79 -4.93 6.01
CA GLY A 13 7.05 -4.36 4.69
C GLY A 13 7.66 -2.96 4.84
N PRO A 14 7.22 -1.96 4.07
CA PRO A 14 7.64 -0.58 4.29
C PRO A 14 6.95 0.10 5.47
N GLY A 15 6.08 -0.58 6.23
CA GLY A 15 5.42 -0.04 7.43
C GLY A 15 4.00 0.49 7.26
N GLY A 16 3.28 0.15 6.19
CA GLY A 16 1.98 0.78 5.91
C GLY A 16 0.90 0.54 6.98
N LEU A 17 0.82 -0.68 7.54
CA LEU A 17 -0.13 -1.01 8.60
C LEU A 17 0.27 -0.35 9.93
N GLY A 18 1.54 -0.46 10.32
CA GLY A 18 2.09 0.19 11.52
C GLY A 18 1.98 1.71 11.48
N GLU A 19 2.21 2.35 10.31
CA GLU A 19 2.08 3.79 10.12
C GLU A 19 0.66 4.27 10.43
N GLY A 20 -0.35 3.63 9.84
CA GLY A 20 -1.74 3.99 10.09
C GLY A 20 -2.12 3.83 11.56
N ILE A 21 -1.82 2.67 12.15
CA ILE A 21 -2.19 2.41 13.55
C ILE A 21 -1.47 3.36 14.51
N SER A 22 -0.16 3.56 14.35
CA SER A 22 0.62 4.45 15.22
C SER A 22 0.29 5.94 15.08
N SER A 23 -0.41 6.33 14.01
CA SER A 23 -0.85 7.70 13.78
C SER A 23 -2.12 8.10 14.55
N CYS A 24 -2.87 7.14 15.08
CA CYS A 24 -4.13 7.41 15.77
C CYS A 24 -3.87 8.27 17.02
N THR A 25 -4.80 9.19 17.29
CA THR A 25 -4.76 10.06 18.47
C THR A 25 -5.92 9.79 19.41
N ASP A 26 -5.66 9.86 20.71
CA ASP A 26 -6.73 9.87 21.73
C ASP A 26 -7.47 11.22 21.76
N GLU A 27 -8.51 11.32 22.58
CA GLU A 27 -9.32 12.54 22.76
C GLU A 27 -8.50 13.76 23.23
N LYS A 28 -7.29 13.53 23.75
CA LYS A 28 -6.36 14.56 24.24
C LYS A 28 -5.26 14.88 23.20
N GLY A 29 -5.31 14.28 22.02
CA GLY A 29 -4.33 14.46 20.95
C GLY A 29 -3.03 13.67 21.12
N HIS A 30 -2.93 12.77 22.11
CA HIS A 30 -1.75 11.92 22.27
C HIS A 30 -1.81 10.73 21.32
N LYS A 31 -0.65 10.23 20.88
CA LYS A 31 -0.53 8.99 20.10
C LYS A 31 -0.28 7.80 21.04
N PRO A 32 -1.28 6.97 21.36
CA PRO A 32 -1.14 5.94 22.39
C PRO A 32 -0.38 4.72 21.88
N PHE A 33 -0.44 4.41 20.59
CA PHE A 33 0.21 3.25 19.99
C PHE A 33 1.71 3.47 19.83
N GLN A 34 2.50 2.61 20.47
CA GLN A 34 3.95 2.59 20.42
C GLN A 34 4.42 1.29 19.79
N ILE A 35 5.02 1.38 18.60
CA ILE A 35 5.62 0.22 17.94
C ILE A 35 6.88 -0.17 18.71
N GLY A 36 6.86 -1.32 19.36
CA GLY A 36 8.01 -1.83 20.10
C GLY A 36 8.93 -2.72 19.25
N ILE A 37 8.36 -3.35 18.21
CA ILE A 37 9.09 -4.21 17.29
C ILE A 37 8.40 -4.22 15.92
N SER A 38 9.20 -4.14 14.87
CA SER A 38 8.80 -4.39 13.49
C SER A 38 9.71 -5.44 12.84
N VAL A 39 9.11 -6.50 12.30
CA VAL A 39 9.85 -7.60 11.64
C VAL A 39 9.73 -7.47 10.13
N GLU A 40 10.85 -7.16 9.47
CA GLU A 40 10.94 -7.05 8.01
C GLU A 40 12.23 -7.66 7.47
N LYS A 41 12.12 -8.50 6.44
CA LYS A 41 13.25 -9.27 5.90
C LYS A 41 13.94 -8.63 4.70
N GLU A 42 13.23 -7.81 3.92
CA GLU A 42 13.76 -7.22 2.70
C GLU A 42 14.59 -5.98 3.03
N PRO A 43 15.90 -5.95 2.68
CA PRO A 43 16.80 -4.87 3.11
C PRO A 43 16.34 -3.46 2.73
N SER A 44 15.75 -3.27 1.55
CA SER A 44 15.23 -1.95 1.15
C SER A 44 13.99 -1.53 1.94
N ALA A 45 13.12 -2.47 2.29
CA ALA A 45 11.91 -2.19 3.06
C ALA A 45 12.27 -1.93 4.53
N HIS A 46 13.19 -2.72 5.09
CA HIS A 46 13.79 -2.49 6.41
C HIS A 46 14.42 -1.09 6.49
N LYS A 47 15.23 -0.70 5.50
CA LYS A 47 15.83 0.64 5.46
C LYS A 47 14.78 1.76 5.46
N THR A 48 13.72 1.63 4.65
CA THR A 48 12.56 2.55 4.66
C THR A 48 11.92 2.61 6.04
N LEU A 49 11.65 1.45 6.63
CA LEU A 49 10.97 1.31 7.90
C LEU A 49 11.75 1.93 9.06
N THR A 50 13.05 1.68 9.15
CA THR A 50 13.93 2.29 10.16
C THR A 50 14.00 3.81 10.00
N THR A 51 14.01 4.29 8.74
CA THR A 51 14.02 5.74 8.45
C THR A 51 12.70 6.40 8.84
N ARG A 52 11.57 5.72 8.63
CA ARG A 52 10.27 6.18 9.10
C ARG A 52 10.15 6.13 10.63
N ALA A 53 10.68 5.08 11.26
CA ALA A 53 10.70 4.96 12.70
C ALA A 53 11.47 6.12 13.36
N LEU A 54 12.61 6.50 12.77
CA LEU A 54 13.33 7.71 13.18
C LEU A 54 12.44 8.96 13.01
N PHE A 55 11.87 9.17 11.82
CA PHE A 55 11.00 10.33 11.58
C PHE A 55 9.88 10.48 12.63
N ARG A 56 9.19 9.39 12.97
CA ARG A 56 8.11 9.43 13.99
C ARG A 56 8.62 9.92 15.35
N LYS A 57 9.86 9.61 15.72
CA LYS A 57 10.49 10.06 16.98
C LYS A 57 10.91 11.53 16.91
N LEU A 58 11.28 12.02 15.73
CA LEU A 58 11.67 13.43 15.52
C LEU A 58 10.46 14.36 15.30
N ALA A 59 9.31 13.84 14.85
CA ALA A 59 8.20 14.63 14.31
C ALA A 59 7.61 15.68 15.27
N ASN A 60 7.70 15.46 16.60
CA ASN A 60 7.18 16.40 17.60
C ASN A 60 8.18 17.51 17.96
N ASN A 61 9.41 17.46 17.46
CA ASN A 61 10.43 18.49 17.65
C ASN A 61 10.70 19.18 16.29
N PRO A 62 10.25 20.43 16.08
CA PRO A 62 10.41 21.11 14.80
C PRO A 62 11.85 21.18 14.28
N ALA A 63 12.83 21.40 15.16
CA ALA A 63 14.24 21.46 14.76
C ALA A 63 14.76 20.08 14.32
N ALA A 64 14.38 19.02 15.02
CA ALA A 64 14.75 17.65 14.66
C ALA A 64 14.03 17.18 13.37
N LYS A 65 12.74 17.53 13.24
CA LYS A 65 11.92 17.30 12.04
C LYS A 65 12.57 17.95 10.81
N GLN A 66 13.15 19.15 10.97
CA GLN A 66 13.87 19.84 9.89
C GLN A 66 15.10 19.05 9.39
N HIS A 67 15.86 18.37 10.26
CA HIS A 67 16.97 17.53 9.79
C HIS A 67 16.49 16.37 8.91
N TYR A 68 15.34 15.77 9.21
CA TYR A 68 14.74 14.78 8.31
C TYR A 68 14.37 15.40 6.96
N TYR A 69 13.84 16.62 6.95
CA TYR A 69 13.57 17.34 5.70
C TYR A 69 14.84 17.63 4.90
N ASP A 70 15.90 18.06 5.57
CA ASP A 70 17.19 18.26 4.92
C ASP A 70 17.74 16.94 4.34
N TYR A 71 17.51 15.81 5.01
CA TYR A 71 17.85 14.49 4.49
C TYR A 71 17.07 14.17 3.20
N VAL A 72 15.74 14.25 3.23
CA VAL A 72 14.93 13.86 2.07
C VAL A 72 15.05 14.84 0.90
N GLN A 73 15.51 16.06 1.16
CA GLN A 73 15.89 17.06 0.15
C GLN A 73 17.32 16.86 -0.38
N GLY A 74 18.10 15.92 0.19
CA GLY A 74 19.46 15.59 -0.24
C GLY A 74 20.54 16.57 0.25
N LYS A 75 20.24 17.45 1.22
CA LYS A 75 21.21 18.39 1.81
C LYS A 75 22.15 17.69 2.80
N ILE A 76 21.66 16.66 3.49
CA ILE A 76 22.46 15.80 4.35
C ILE A 76 22.27 14.33 3.96
N SER A 77 23.23 13.49 4.29
CA SER A 77 23.13 12.04 4.10
C SER A 77 22.26 11.40 5.19
N ARG A 78 21.79 10.18 4.95
CA ARG A 78 21.08 9.39 5.96
C ARG A 78 21.96 9.12 7.18
N GLU A 79 23.25 8.91 6.97
CA GLU A 79 24.21 8.70 8.05
C GLU A 79 24.31 9.94 8.93
N GLN A 80 24.40 11.13 8.33
CA GLN A 80 24.39 12.40 9.07
C GLN A 80 23.09 12.58 9.87
N LEU A 81 21.93 12.28 9.27
CA LEU A 81 20.65 12.33 9.98
C LEU A 81 20.65 11.46 11.25
N PHE A 82 21.17 10.23 11.16
CA PHE A 82 21.25 9.32 12.30
C PHE A 82 22.25 9.79 13.35
N THR A 83 23.40 10.35 12.93
CA THR A 83 24.41 10.91 13.84
C THR A 83 23.93 12.16 14.58
N PHE A 84 23.05 12.96 13.97
CA PHE A 84 22.47 14.15 14.63
C PHE A 84 21.46 13.80 15.73
N HIS A 85 20.90 12.59 15.71
CA HIS A 85 19.85 12.13 16.63
C HIS A 85 20.17 10.72 17.15
N PRO A 86 21.28 10.53 17.90
CA PRO A 86 21.78 9.21 18.25
C PRO A 86 20.79 8.39 19.09
N ASP A 87 20.08 9.02 20.03
CA ASP A 87 19.14 8.33 20.91
C ASP A 87 17.89 7.88 20.13
N GLU A 88 17.31 8.77 19.31
CA GLU A 88 16.16 8.42 18.47
C GLU A 88 16.54 7.42 17.37
N ALA A 89 17.76 7.52 16.83
CA ALA A 89 18.31 6.60 15.84
C ALA A 89 18.49 5.20 16.43
N GLN A 90 19.08 5.09 17.62
CA GLN A 90 19.21 3.82 18.34
C GLN A 90 17.83 3.21 18.59
N ALA A 91 16.88 3.99 19.12
CA ALA A 91 15.53 3.52 19.36
C ALA A 91 14.82 3.07 18.06
N ALA A 92 15.09 3.70 16.92
CA ALA A 92 14.53 3.30 15.62
C ALA A 92 15.18 2.01 15.09
N GLN A 93 16.48 1.82 15.32
CA GLN A 93 17.20 0.60 14.98
C GLN A 93 16.71 -0.56 15.84
N GLU A 94 16.59 -0.39 17.15
CA GLU A 94 16.06 -1.41 18.07
C GLU A 94 14.62 -1.82 17.71
N GLU A 95 13.75 -0.84 17.41
CA GLU A 95 12.38 -1.08 16.93
C GLU A 95 12.38 -1.95 15.67
N THR A 96 13.38 -1.82 14.80
CA THR A 96 13.49 -2.56 13.54
C THR A 96 14.50 -3.71 13.58
N LEU A 97 14.87 -4.18 14.77
CA LEU A 97 15.79 -5.31 15.01
C LEU A 97 17.21 -5.14 14.42
N GLU A 98 17.65 -3.89 14.28
CA GLU A 98 18.97 -3.41 13.80
C GLU A 98 19.33 -3.76 12.36
N ALA A 99 18.86 -4.91 11.87
CA ALA A 99 19.09 -5.47 10.56
C ALA A 99 17.82 -6.16 10.05
N PRO A 100 17.73 -6.44 8.74
CA PRO A 100 16.60 -7.19 8.20
C PRO A 100 16.49 -8.58 8.85
N ARG A 101 15.30 -8.94 9.34
CA ARG A 101 15.01 -10.21 10.01
C ARG A 101 13.76 -10.85 9.42
N ALA A 102 13.78 -12.17 9.28
CA ALA A 102 12.65 -12.93 8.79
C ALA A 102 12.02 -13.76 9.91
N LEU A 103 10.76 -13.51 10.22
CA LEU A 103 9.95 -14.46 10.97
C LEU A 103 9.94 -15.80 10.19
N GLY A 104 10.16 -16.91 10.88
CA GLY A 104 10.42 -18.22 10.31
C GLY A 104 11.91 -18.59 10.16
N GLN A 105 12.83 -17.61 10.17
CA GLN A 105 14.28 -17.87 10.12
C GLN A 105 14.96 -17.37 11.40
N ASP A 106 14.72 -16.13 11.79
CA ASP A 106 15.30 -15.48 12.98
C ASP A 106 14.41 -15.63 14.23
N ASN A 107 13.69 -16.74 14.35
CA ASN A 107 12.64 -16.94 15.35
C ASN A 107 13.11 -16.78 16.80
N GLU A 108 14.27 -17.32 17.14
CA GLU A 108 14.78 -17.25 18.53
C GLU A 108 14.94 -15.80 18.98
N LEU A 109 15.56 -14.97 18.14
CA LEU A 109 15.77 -13.55 18.37
C LEU A 109 14.45 -12.80 18.44
N ILE A 110 13.57 -12.99 17.45
CA ILE A 110 12.27 -12.31 17.39
C ILE A 110 11.41 -12.67 18.61
N HIS A 111 11.31 -13.95 18.96
CA HIS A 111 10.53 -14.41 20.10
C HIS A 111 11.12 -13.95 21.44
N ALA A 112 12.45 -13.87 21.56
CA ALA A 112 13.11 -13.33 22.75
C ALA A 112 12.77 -11.85 22.92
N ARG A 113 12.89 -11.05 21.85
CA ARG A 113 12.54 -9.62 21.88
C ARG A 113 11.08 -9.37 22.20
N ILE A 114 10.17 -10.15 21.63
CA ILE A 114 8.74 -10.05 21.95
C ILE A 114 8.48 -10.37 23.42
N ARG A 115 9.09 -11.44 23.97
CA ARG A 115 8.96 -11.79 25.40
C ARG A 115 9.47 -10.69 26.31
N GLU A 116 10.62 -10.09 25.96
CA GLU A 116 11.20 -8.96 26.68
C GLU A 116 10.21 -7.78 26.72
N LEU A 117 9.78 -7.30 25.55
CA LEU A 117 8.86 -6.17 25.42
C LEU A 117 7.55 -6.41 26.19
N VAL A 118 6.98 -7.62 26.05
CA VAL A 118 5.74 -8.00 26.72
C VAL A 118 5.91 -8.04 28.24
N SER A 119 7.07 -8.48 28.75
CA SER A 119 7.35 -8.58 30.19
C SER A 119 7.52 -7.20 30.86
N GLN A 120 8.13 -6.26 30.12
CA GLN A 120 8.38 -4.88 30.56
C GLN A 120 7.15 -3.97 30.41
N HIS A 121 6.23 -4.29 29.48
CA HIS A 121 5.06 -3.48 29.22
C HIS A 121 3.82 -3.93 30.02
N LYS A 122 3.25 -3.03 30.83
CA LYS A 122 2.05 -3.29 31.65
C LYS A 122 0.73 -2.84 31.02
N GLY A 123 0.78 -2.08 29.93
CA GLY A 123 -0.39 -1.63 29.20
C GLY A 123 -0.90 -2.65 28.18
N PRO A 124 -1.91 -2.24 27.37
CA PRO A 124 -2.46 -3.07 26.30
C PRO A 124 -1.43 -3.41 25.23
N LYS A 125 -1.63 -4.55 24.57
CA LYS A 125 -0.73 -5.13 23.58
C LYS A 125 -1.52 -5.43 22.30
N VAL A 126 -0.96 -5.03 21.17
CA VAL A 126 -1.54 -5.27 19.86
C VAL A 126 -0.53 -5.97 18.96
N VAL A 127 -0.95 -7.06 18.33
CA VAL A 127 -0.17 -7.70 17.25
C VAL A 127 -0.81 -7.37 15.91
N ILE A 128 -0.02 -6.84 14.99
CA ILE A 128 -0.46 -6.56 13.62
C ILE A 128 0.41 -7.31 12.63
N GLY A 129 -0.13 -7.68 11.48
CA GLY A 129 0.69 -8.23 10.41
C GLY A 129 -0.08 -8.94 9.31
N GLY A 130 0.57 -9.10 8.16
CA GLY A 130 0.03 -9.77 6.99
C GLY A 130 0.88 -10.95 6.57
N PRO A 131 0.73 -12.15 7.16
CA PRO A 131 1.54 -13.30 6.77
C PRO A 131 1.36 -13.61 5.28
N PRO A 132 2.47 -13.81 4.53
CA PRO A 132 2.43 -13.88 3.07
C PRO A 132 1.61 -15.08 2.58
N CYS A 133 0.60 -14.78 1.77
CA CYS A 133 -0.41 -15.73 1.31
C CYS A 133 -0.25 -16.12 -0.18
N GLN A 134 0.96 -15.96 -0.74
CA GLN A 134 1.17 -16.02 -2.21
C GLN A 134 0.72 -17.35 -2.85
N ALA A 135 0.67 -18.47 -2.12
CA ALA A 135 0.14 -19.76 -2.59
C ALA A 135 -1.35 -19.70 -3.01
N TYR A 136 -2.14 -18.82 -2.38
CA TYR A 136 -3.60 -18.82 -2.47
C TYR A 136 -4.16 -17.74 -3.42
N SER A 137 -3.32 -16.79 -3.84
CA SER A 137 -3.67 -15.78 -4.83
C SER A 137 -3.86 -16.40 -6.23
N LEU A 138 -4.78 -15.86 -7.06
CA LEU A 138 -4.96 -16.30 -8.45
C LEU A 138 -3.65 -16.25 -9.25
N ALA A 139 -2.86 -15.18 -9.08
CA ALA A 139 -1.57 -14.99 -9.75
C ALA A 139 -0.45 -15.91 -9.23
N GLY A 140 -0.52 -16.35 -7.98
CA GLY A 140 0.41 -17.35 -7.42
C GLY A 140 0.04 -18.78 -7.85
N ARG A 141 -1.26 -19.11 -7.86
CA ARG A 141 -1.77 -20.38 -8.39
C ARG A 141 -1.37 -20.60 -9.84
N SER A 142 -1.52 -19.58 -10.69
CA SER A 142 -1.10 -19.65 -12.10
C SER A 142 0.40 -19.87 -12.29
N ARG A 143 1.24 -19.36 -11.38
CA ARG A 143 2.71 -19.54 -11.44
C ARG A 143 3.15 -20.92 -10.93
N ASN A 144 2.48 -21.45 -9.91
CA ASN A 144 2.84 -22.73 -9.31
C ASN A 144 2.22 -23.94 -10.06
N ALA A 145 1.24 -23.73 -10.94
CA ALA A 145 0.59 -24.78 -11.72
C ALA A 145 1.53 -25.55 -12.66
N GLY A 146 2.71 -25.00 -12.98
CA GLY A 146 3.72 -25.65 -13.83
C GLY A 146 4.77 -26.49 -13.10
N ILE A 147 4.73 -26.55 -11.76
CA ILE A 147 5.75 -27.27 -10.97
C ILE A 147 5.30 -28.71 -10.77
N LYS A 148 5.87 -29.65 -11.55
CA LYS A 148 5.79 -31.09 -11.26
C LYS A 148 6.40 -31.31 -9.86
N ASP A 149 5.65 -31.92 -8.96
CA ASP A 149 6.01 -32.23 -7.55
C ASP A 149 5.80 -31.15 -6.49
N TYR A 150 4.95 -30.15 -6.72
CA TYR A 150 4.52 -29.22 -5.67
C TYR A 150 3.79 -29.95 -4.51
N LYS A 151 4.45 -30.07 -3.35
CA LYS A 151 3.83 -30.55 -2.10
C LYS A 151 3.40 -29.37 -1.25
N ALA A 152 2.08 -29.14 -1.15
CA ALA A 152 1.51 -28.07 -0.33
C ALA A 152 1.92 -28.14 1.16
N GLU A 153 2.24 -29.34 1.65
CA GLU A 153 2.66 -29.63 3.03
C GLU A 153 4.10 -29.18 3.34
N LYS A 154 4.92 -28.90 2.32
CA LYS A 154 6.30 -28.39 2.46
C LYS A 154 6.41 -26.90 2.10
N ASP A 155 5.26 -26.21 1.99
CA ASP A 155 5.23 -24.81 1.62
C ASP A 155 5.69 -23.93 2.80
N GLU A 156 6.84 -23.26 2.64
CA GLU A 156 7.38 -22.26 3.56
C GLU A 156 6.33 -21.22 4.01
N ARG A 157 5.27 -21.01 3.23
CA ARG A 157 4.21 -20.02 3.52
C ARG A 157 3.15 -20.53 4.51
N HIS A 158 2.86 -21.83 4.55
CA HIS A 158 2.04 -22.40 5.64
C HIS A 158 2.82 -22.30 6.96
N PHE A 159 4.13 -22.50 6.89
CA PHE A 159 5.03 -22.31 8.01
C PHE A 159 5.00 -20.87 8.55
N LEU A 160 5.03 -19.83 7.70
CA LEU A 160 4.94 -18.44 8.17
C LEU A 160 3.60 -18.09 8.85
N TYR A 161 2.48 -18.69 8.42
CA TYR A 161 1.21 -18.57 9.15
C TYR A 161 1.28 -19.23 10.53
N MET A 162 1.92 -20.40 10.64
CA MET A 162 2.13 -21.05 11.92
C MET A 162 3.02 -20.23 12.86
N GLU A 163 4.04 -19.54 12.33
CA GLU A 163 4.85 -18.60 13.12
C GLU A 163 4.04 -17.38 13.60
N TYR A 164 3.11 -16.87 12.79
CA TYR A 164 2.18 -15.82 13.24
C TYR A 164 1.34 -16.31 14.44
N LEU A 165 0.78 -17.53 14.39
CA LEU A 165 0.06 -18.12 15.52
C LEU A 165 0.96 -18.30 16.76
N LYS A 166 2.22 -18.69 16.57
CA LYS A 166 3.20 -18.77 17.68
C LYS A 166 3.42 -17.40 18.32
N VAL A 167 3.56 -16.33 17.54
CA VAL A 167 3.66 -14.99 18.10
C VAL A 167 2.40 -14.63 18.90
N LEU A 168 1.19 -14.94 18.42
CA LEU A 168 -0.04 -14.72 19.20
C LEU A 168 -0.02 -15.46 20.55
N THR A 169 0.52 -16.68 20.59
CA THR A 169 0.64 -17.44 21.85
C THR A 169 1.73 -16.93 22.79
N ILE A 170 2.79 -16.32 22.26
CA ILE A 170 3.89 -15.76 23.04
C ILE A 170 3.50 -14.38 23.59
N ALA A 171 2.94 -13.53 22.74
CA ALA A 171 2.60 -12.16 23.07
C ALA A 171 1.27 -12.04 23.81
N GLN A 172 0.35 -12.99 23.60
CA GLN A 172 -1.02 -13.00 24.12
C GLN A 172 -1.68 -11.61 24.07
N PRO A 173 -1.68 -10.94 22.90
CA PRO A 173 -2.13 -9.56 22.80
C PRO A 173 -3.59 -9.42 23.23
N ASP A 174 -3.96 -8.22 23.66
CA ASP A 174 -5.37 -7.87 23.90
C ASP A 174 -6.14 -7.86 22.58
N ILE A 175 -5.50 -7.37 21.51
CA ILE A 175 -6.08 -7.32 20.17
C ILE A 175 -5.05 -7.76 19.12
N PHE A 176 -5.47 -8.47 18.08
CA PHE A 176 -4.66 -8.63 16.87
C PHE A 176 -5.39 -8.17 15.60
N VAL A 177 -4.63 -7.66 14.64
CA VAL A 177 -5.11 -7.30 13.30
C VAL A 177 -4.32 -8.09 12.26
N MET A 178 -4.97 -9.09 11.68
CA MET A 178 -4.37 -9.88 10.61
C MET A 178 -4.87 -9.40 9.24
N GLU A 179 -3.95 -8.94 8.40
CA GLU A 179 -4.25 -8.57 7.01
C GLU A 179 -4.01 -9.74 6.06
N ASN A 180 -4.82 -9.81 4.99
CA ASN A 180 -4.53 -10.67 3.86
C ASN A 180 -5.18 -10.25 2.53
N VAL A 181 -4.75 -10.90 1.44
CA VAL A 181 -5.32 -10.72 0.11
C VAL A 181 -6.66 -11.45 -0.04
N ARG A 182 -7.57 -10.92 -0.88
CA ARG A 182 -8.86 -11.53 -1.23
C ARG A 182 -8.80 -13.03 -1.58
N GLY A 183 -7.68 -13.49 -2.16
CA GLY A 183 -7.46 -14.89 -2.54
C GLY A 183 -7.65 -15.89 -1.39
N ILE A 184 -7.36 -15.48 -0.15
CA ILE A 184 -7.48 -16.32 1.05
C ILE A 184 -8.89 -16.89 1.25
N LEU A 185 -9.93 -16.15 0.86
CA LEU A 185 -11.33 -16.57 1.00
C LEU A 185 -11.69 -17.79 0.14
N SER A 186 -10.93 -18.00 -0.95
CA SER A 186 -11.13 -19.08 -1.92
C SER A 186 -10.01 -20.14 -1.88
N ALA A 187 -9.06 -19.98 -0.95
CA ALA A 187 -7.94 -20.87 -0.75
C ALA A 187 -8.42 -22.30 -0.45
N LYS A 188 -7.91 -23.30 -1.18
CA LYS A 188 -8.20 -24.70 -0.91
C LYS A 188 -6.91 -25.47 -0.59
N LEU A 189 -6.99 -26.37 0.40
CA LEU A 189 -5.98 -27.38 0.70
C LEU A 189 -6.68 -28.74 0.71
N ASN A 190 -6.15 -29.71 -0.04
CA ASN A 190 -6.75 -31.06 -0.18
C ASN A 190 -8.26 -31.01 -0.50
N GLY A 191 -8.65 -30.08 -1.40
CA GLY A 191 -10.04 -29.88 -1.85
C GLY A 191 -10.93 -29.07 -0.90
N LYS A 192 -10.52 -28.81 0.35
CA LYS A 192 -11.31 -28.08 1.36
C LYS A 192 -10.92 -26.61 1.43
N VAL A 193 -11.91 -25.73 1.58
CA VAL A 193 -11.67 -24.28 1.76
C VAL A 193 -11.00 -24.04 3.12
N MET A 194 -9.90 -23.30 3.13
CA MET A 194 -9.06 -23.10 4.32
C MET A 194 -9.56 -22.01 5.26
N PHE A 195 -10.29 -21.02 4.75
CA PHE A 195 -10.68 -19.85 5.54
C PHE A 195 -11.43 -20.18 6.85
N PRO A 196 -12.39 -21.11 6.89
CA PRO A 196 -13.01 -21.53 8.16
C PRO A 196 -12.02 -22.15 9.16
N GLN A 197 -11.01 -22.89 8.67
CA GLN A 197 -9.95 -23.45 9.52
C GLN A 197 -9.05 -22.34 10.07
N ILE A 198 -8.73 -21.33 9.25
CA ILE A 198 -7.95 -20.16 9.68
C ILE A 198 -8.67 -19.43 10.82
N LEU A 199 -9.98 -19.18 10.69
CA LEU A 199 -10.77 -18.59 11.78
C LEU A 199 -10.73 -19.45 13.05
N LYS A 200 -10.83 -20.77 12.91
CA LYS A 200 -10.76 -21.70 14.05
C LYS A 200 -9.39 -21.68 14.74
N ASP A 201 -8.32 -21.65 13.97
CA ASP A 201 -6.94 -21.62 14.47
C ASP A 201 -6.65 -20.29 15.18
N LEU A 202 -7.09 -19.17 14.62
CA LEU A 202 -6.92 -17.84 15.21
C LEU A 202 -7.77 -17.63 16.48
N ARG A 203 -8.95 -18.26 16.59
CA ARG A 203 -9.77 -18.23 17.81
C ARG A 203 -9.10 -18.97 18.98
N ASN A 204 -8.28 -19.98 18.70
CA ASN A 204 -7.55 -20.76 19.71
C ASN A 204 -6.15 -21.12 19.19
N PRO A 205 -5.20 -20.17 19.21
CA PRO A 205 -3.88 -20.39 18.66
C PRO A 205 -3.08 -21.42 19.48
N GLY A 206 -3.29 -21.50 20.80
CA GLY A 206 -2.65 -22.48 21.69
C GLY A 206 -2.89 -23.93 21.31
N ARG A 207 -4.11 -24.26 20.88
CA ARG A 207 -4.44 -25.59 20.37
C ARG A 207 -3.57 -25.99 19.19
N VAL A 208 -3.26 -25.04 18.31
CA VAL A 208 -2.53 -25.27 17.07
C VAL A 208 -1.02 -25.31 17.32
N THR A 209 -0.51 -24.39 18.15
CA THR A 209 0.91 -24.31 18.49
C THR A 209 1.35 -25.31 19.56
N LYS A 210 0.38 -25.94 20.26
CA LYS A 210 0.57 -26.85 21.40
C LYS A 210 1.17 -26.18 22.63
N ILE A 211 1.04 -24.85 22.73
CA ILE A 211 1.44 -24.07 23.91
C ILE A 211 0.22 -23.96 24.84
N LYS A 212 0.40 -24.36 26.09
CA LYS A 212 -0.66 -24.33 27.13
C LYS A 212 -0.80 -22.93 27.74
N ASP A 213 -1.91 -22.70 28.41
CA ASP A 213 -2.18 -21.47 29.18
C ASP A 213 -2.08 -20.19 28.32
N THR A 214 -2.73 -20.26 27.15
CA THR A 214 -2.77 -19.16 26.18
C THR A 214 -4.17 -18.62 26.01
N ALA A 215 -4.24 -17.34 25.67
CA ALA A 215 -5.45 -16.63 25.33
C ALA A 215 -6.22 -17.24 24.13
N ASN A 216 -7.55 -17.17 24.22
CA ASN A 216 -8.48 -17.36 23.12
C ASN A 216 -9.00 -16.00 22.63
N TYR A 217 -9.57 -15.98 21.43
CA TYR A 217 -10.01 -14.75 20.77
C TYR A 217 -11.37 -14.92 20.10
N ARG A 218 -12.18 -13.86 20.17
CA ARG A 218 -13.30 -13.61 19.27
C ARG A 218 -12.79 -12.86 18.05
N ILE A 219 -13.22 -13.29 16.86
CA ILE A 219 -12.81 -12.66 15.59
C ILE A 219 -13.98 -11.89 15.00
N TYR A 220 -13.77 -10.61 14.72
CA TYR A 220 -14.76 -9.69 14.20
C TYR A 220 -14.44 -9.27 12.77
N SER A 221 -15.50 -9.02 12.00
CA SER A 221 -15.45 -8.31 10.74
C SER A 221 -15.43 -6.81 11.00
N LEU A 222 -14.74 -6.07 10.13
CA LEU A 222 -14.75 -4.61 10.07
C LEU A 222 -15.67 -4.08 8.95
N VAL A 223 -16.47 -4.94 8.33
CA VAL A 223 -17.39 -4.60 7.22
C VAL A 223 -18.85 -4.73 7.65
N VAL A 224 -19.16 -5.73 8.47
CA VAL A 224 -20.51 -6.00 9.00
C VAL A 224 -20.40 -6.35 10.48
N ASP A 225 -21.35 -5.86 11.27
CA ASP A 225 -21.44 -6.21 12.68
C ASP A 225 -21.94 -7.66 12.85
N ALA A 226 -21.55 -8.31 13.94
CA ALA A 226 -22.04 -9.65 14.26
C ALA A 226 -23.43 -9.61 14.90
N ASP A 227 -24.32 -10.53 14.51
CA ASP A 227 -25.65 -10.68 15.12
C ASP A 227 -25.56 -11.00 16.63
N ASN A 228 -24.60 -11.86 17.01
CA ASN A 228 -24.24 -12.12 18.40
C ASN A 228 -22.78 -11.70 18.64
N PRO A 229 -22.53 -10.49 19.15
CA PRO A 229 -21.17 -10.02 19.38
C PRO A 229 -20.36 -10.85 20.38
N LYS A 230 -21.01 -11.52 21.34
CA LYS A 230 -20.29 -12.38 22.31
C LYS A 230 -19.83 -13.71 21.68
N ASN A 231 -20.39 -14.08 20.54
CA ASN A 231 -19.96 -15.24 19.75
C ASN A 231 -20.06 -14.90 18.25
N PRO A 232 -19.15 -14.07 17.72
CA PRO A 232 -19.29 -13.52 16.38
C PRO A 232 -19.14 -14.63 15.34
N GLN A 233 -20.16 -14.78 14.50
CA GLN A 233 -20.20 -15.72 13.38
C GLN A 233 -20.57 -14.99 12.09
N TYR A 234 -19.91 -15.37 11.01
CA TYR A 234 -20.11 -14.76 9.69
C TYR A 234 -20.29 -15.90 8.68
N PRO A 235 -21.53 -16.21 8.27
CA PRO A 235 -21.80 -17.29 7.32
C PRO A 235 -21.11 -17.09 5.96
N ASN A 236 -20.92 -15.83 5.57
CA ASN A 236 -20.28 -15.46 4.32
C ASN A 236 -18.85 -14.97 4.55
N SER A 237 -17.84 -15.71 4.08
CA SER A 237 -16.44 -15.31 4.19
C SER A 237 -16.12 -13.95 3.55
N ALA A 238 -16.92 -13.51 2.57
CA ALA A 238 -16.76 -12.18 1.96
C ALA A 238 -17.09 -11.03 2.92
N ASP A 239 -17.73 -11.31 4.05
CA ASP A 239 -18.01 -10.33 5.09
C ASP A 239 -16.74 -9.81 5.76
N PHE A 240 -15.58 -10.45 5.57
CA PHE A 240 -14.29 -9.90 6.02
C PHE A 240 -13.56 -9.08 4.94
N LEU A 241 -14.14 -8.94 3.73
CA LEU A 241 -13.50 -8.28 2.60
C LEU A 241 -13.76 -6.78 2.59
N ILE A 242 -12.79 -6.01 3.08
CA ILE A 242 -12.74 -4.56 2.93
C ILE A 242 -12.48 -4.22 1.46
N ARG A 243 -13.36 -3.40 0.89
CA ARG A 243 -13.17 -2.74 -0.41
C ARG A 243 -12.70 -1.31 -0.15
N SER A 244 -11.39 -1.06 -0.21
CA SER A 244 -10.78 0.21 0.23
C SER A 244 -11.42 1.46 -0.40
N GLU A 245 -11.90 1.38 -1.65
CA GLU A 245 -12.59 2.47 -2.33
C GLU A 245 -13.88 2.94 -1.64
N GLN A 246 -14.47 2.09 -0.80
CA GLN A 246 -15.66 2.41 0.01
C GLN A 246 -15.32 3.13 1.32
N TYR A 247 -14.03 3.25 1.66
CA TYR A 247 -13.53 3.80 2.92
C TYR A 247 -12.57 4.99 2.69
N GLY A 248 -12.78 5.73 1.60
CA GLY A 248 -12.03 6.95 1.31
C GLY A 248 -10.62 6.71 0.78
N ILE A 249 -10.29 5.50 0.33
CA ILE A 249 -9.02 5.22 -0.33
C ILE A 249 -9.21 5.43 -1.84
N PRO A 250 -8.34 6.19 -2.55
CA PRO A 250 -8.48 6.47 -3.98
C PRO A 250 -8.08 5.28 -4.87
N GLN A 251 -8.36 4.06 -4.44
CA GLN A 251 -7.93 2.82 -5.07
C GLN A 251 -8.86 1.66 -4.73
N ALA A 252 -9.25 0.87 -5.73
CA ALA A 252 -9.92 -0.41 -5.55
C ALA A 252 -8.92 -1.49 -5.09
N ARG A 253 -8.54 -1.44 -3.82
CA ARG A 253 -7.70 -2.44 -3.16
C ARG A 253 -8.57 -3.27 -2.23
N HIS A 254 -8.76 -4.54 -2.55
CA HIS A 254 -9.61 -5.40 -1.73
C HIS A 254 -8.76 -6.26 -0.81
N ARG A 255 -9.06 -6.22 0.50
CA ARG A 255 -8.31 -6.89 1.56
C ARG A 255 -9.20 -7.57 2.57
N VAL A 256 -8.76 -8.72 3.03
CA VAL A 256 -9.39 -9.44 4.14
C VAL A 256 -8.71 -8.97 5.40
N ILE A 257 -9.46 -8.38 6.33
CA ILE A 257 -8.95 -7.99 7.64
C ILE A 257 -9.70 -8.79 8.70
N LEU A 258 -8.95 -9.43 9.59
CA LEU A 258 -9.47 -10.15 10.74
C LEU A 258 -9.06 -9.40 12.00
N LEU A 259 -10.04 -8.90 12.75
CA LEU A 259 -9.83 -8.27 14.05
C LEU A 259 -10.08 -9.30 15.15
N GLY A 260 -9.02 -9.77 15.81
CA GLY A 260 -9.14 -10.65 16.97
C GLY A 260 -9.14 -9.85 18.27
N VAL A 261 -10.10 -10.09 19.14
CA VAL A 261 -10.19 -9.50 20.48
C VAL A 261 -10.14 -10.62 21.49
N ARG A 262 -9.30 -10.49 22.52
CA ARG A 262 -9.14 -11.52 23.56
C ARG A 262 -10.47 -11.81 24.25
N ASP A 263 -10.69 -13.07 24.65
CA ASP A 263 -11.99 -13.51 25.16
C ASP A 263 -12.42 -12.84 26.48
N ASP A 264 -11.47 -12.40 27.30
CA ASP A 264 -11.69 -11.70 28.57
C ASP A 264 -12.09 -10.22 28.39
N ILE A 265 -11.93 -9.65 27.20
CA ILE A 265 -12.23 -8.24 26.92
C ILE A 265 -13.71 -8.05 26.60
N GLU A 266 -14.52 -7.44 27.45
CA GLU A 266 -15.97 -7.36 27.18
C GLU A 266 -16.33 -6.41 26.01
N ALA A 267 -15.44 -5.49 25.64
CA ALA A 267 -15.66 -4.51 24.58
C ALA A 267 -15.89 -5.18 23.20
N ILE A 268 -16.79 -4.59 22.40
CA ILE A 268 -17.21 -5.09 21.09
C ILE A 268 -16.86 -4.03 20.02
N PRO A 269 -16.17 -4.41 18.93
CA PRO A 269 -15.86 -3.47 17.86
C PRO A 269 -17.08 -3.20 17.00
N GLN A 270 -17.10 -2.01 16.40
CA GLN A 270 -18.04 -1.66 15.34
C GLN A 270 -17.38 -1.82 13.96
N ALA A 271 -18.18 -2.10 12.95
CA ALA A 271 -17.75 -2.04 11.56
C ALA A 271 -17.26 -0.63 11.17
N LEU A 272 -16.36 -0.56 10.19
CA LEU A 272 -15.83 0.70 9.68
C LEU A 272 -16.92 1.52 9.00
N LYS A 273 -16.83 2.85 9.16
CA LYS A 273 -17.74 3.79 8.51
C LYS A 273 -17.34 3.96 7.04
N LYS A 274 -18.29 3.74 6.14
CA LYS A 274 -18.08 3.98 4.70
C LYS A 274 -17.95 5.47 4.42
N ALA A 275 -17.07 5.81 3.48
CA ALA A 275 -16.97 7.16 2.95
C ALA A 275 -18.24 7.53 2.18
N LYS A 276 -18.60 8.82 2.22
CA LYS A 276 -19.79 9.34 1.52
C LYS A 276 -19.62 9.26 -0.01
N GLU A 277 -18.41 9.50 -0.49
CA GLU A 277 -18.10 9.58 -1.92
C GLU A 277 -16.78 8.87 -2.23
N ALA A 278 -16.63 8.43 -3.47
CA ALA A 278 -15.40 7.81 -3.94
C ALA A 278 -14.38 8.89 -4.33
N ILE A 279 -13.13 8.72 -3.87
CA ILE A 279 -12.04 9.65 -4.19
C ILE A 279 -11.44 9.28 -5.55
N THR A 280 -11.26 10.28 -6.41
CA THR A 280 -10.78 10.10 -7.78
C THR A 280 -9.25 10.16 -7.88
N VAL A 281 -8.68 9.61 -8.96
CA VAL A 281 -7.25 9.73 -9.25
C VAL A 281 -6.85 11.19 -9.44
N LYS A 282 -7.64 11.98 -10.18
CA LYS A 282 -7.32 13.39 -10.45
C LYS A 282 -7.32 14.23 -9.18
N SER A 283 -8.25 14.00 -8.25
CA SER A 283 -8.28 14.74 -6.99
C SER A 283 -7.04 14.51 -6.12
N VAL A 284 -6.37 13.36 -6.25
CA VAL A 284 -5.21 12.98 -5.41
C VAL A 284 -3.86 13.23 -6.06
N LEU A 285 -3.81 13.25 -7.40
CA LEU A 285 -2.58 13.41 -8.16
C LEU A 285 -2.49 14.76 -8.91
N GLY A 286 -3.58 15.53 -8.95
CA GLY A 286 -3.69 16.73 -9.79
C GLY A 286 -2.77 17.90 -9.38
N ASP A 287 -2.37 17.95 -8.12
CA ASP A 287 -1.44 18.94 -7.55
C ASP A 287 0.04 18.55 -7.69
N LEU A 288 0.33 17.31 -8.09
CA LEU A 288 1.71 16.88 -8.35
C LEU A 288 2.23 17.54 -9.63
N PRO A 289 3.52 17.96 -9.66
CA PRO A 289 4.09 18.62 -10.83
C PRO A 289 4.06 17.70 -12.05
N PRO A 290 3.65 18.17 -13.24
CA PRO A 290 3.61 17.35 -14.43
C PRO A 290 5.03 16.94 -14.84
N LEU A 291 5.19 15.68 -15.29
CA LEU A 291 6.46 15.12 -15.72
C LEU A 291 6.36 14.53 -17.12
N ARG A 292 7.46 14.59 -17.88
CA ARG A 292 7.58 13.85 -19.14
C ARG A 292 7.98 12.40 -18.91
N SER A 293 7.59 11.53 -19.83
CA SER A 293 8.30 10.25 -20.01
C SER A 293 9.74 10.46 -20.52
N GLY A 294 10.50 9.38 -20.51
CA GLY A 294 11.86 9.36 -21.04
C GLY A 294 12.01 8.19 -21.97
N PHE A 295 13.09 8.21 -22.74
CA PHE A 295 13.36 7.18 -23.72
C PHE A 295 14.19 6.04 -23.15
N SER A 296 13.84 4.78 -23.47
CA SER A 296 14.58 3.59 -23.01
C SER A 296 15.49 2.96 -24.07
N LYS A 297 15.24 3.22 -25.35
CA LYS A 297 15.98 2.64 -26.49
C LYS A 297 16.68 3.68 -27.37
N GLN A 298 16.66 4.95 -26.95
CA GLN A 298 17.35 6.05 -27.59
C GLN A 298 17.81 7.04 -26.52
N LYS A 299 18.59 8.05 -26.94
CA LYS A 299 19.05 9.12 -26.05
C LYS A 299 17.84 9.83 -25.43
N ASP A 300 17.85 10.00 -24.11
CA ASP A 300 16.77 10.68 -23.40
C ASP A 300 16.94 12.20 -23.51
N ASP A 301 16.47 12.77 -24.62
CA ASP A 301 16.58 14.20 -24.93
C ASP A 301 15.21 14.91 -24.88
N THR A 302 15.14 16.05 -24.19
CA THR A 302 13.89 16.79 -23.96
C THR A 302 13.34 17.40 -25.26
N THR A 303 14.21 17.90 -26.15
CA THR A 303 13.80 18.50 -27.42
C THR A 303 13.25 17.42 -28.36
N GLN A 304 13.95 16.29 -28.44
CA GLN A 304 13.47 15.14 -29.20
C GLN A 304 12.14 14.63 -28.66
N TRP A 305 12.00 14.55 -27.33
CA TRP A 305 10.73 14.16 -26.69
C TRP A 305 9.58 15.10 -27.08
N GLN A 306 9.79 16.41 -27.04
CA GLN A 306 8.78 17.40 -27.44
C GLN A 306 8.37 17.22 -28.90
N HIS A 307 9.33 16.99 -29.80
CA HIS A 307 9.05 16.73 -31.21
C HIS A 307 8.20 15.46 -31.38
N THR A 308 8.57 14.37 -30.70
CA THR A 308 7.83 13.11 -30.70
C THR A 308 6.39 13.28 -30.20
N ILE A 309 6.17 13.97 -29.06
CA ILE A 309 4.82 14.17 -28.53
C ILE A 309 3.98 15.08 -29.43
N THR A 310 4.58 16.09 -30.06
CA THR A 310 3.90 16.94 -31.04
C THR A 310 3.42 16.11 -32.24
N LYS A 311 4.29 15.25 -32.79
CA LYS A 311 3.92 14.31 -33.85
C LYS A 311 2.79 13.37 -33.41
N HIS A 312 2.90 12.78 -32.23
CA HIS A 312 1.89 11.88 -31.66
C HIS A 312 0.54 12.57 -31.48
N SER A 313 0.52 13.83 -31.07
CA SER A 313 -0.72 14.59 -30.86
C SER A 313 -1.50 14.74 -32.17
N THR A 314 -0.82 15.09 -33.27
CA THR A 314 -1.44 15.14 -34.61
C THR A 314 -1.95 13.77 -35.08
N GLN A 315 -1.21 12.70 -34.81
CA GLN A 315 -1.63 11.33 -35.12
C GLN A 315 -2.89 10.94 -34.34
N LEU A 316 -2.93 11.22 -33.03
CA LEU A 316 -4.09 10.90 -32.18
C LEU A 316 -5.35 11.66 -32.59
N ILE A 317 -5.23 12.94 -32.91
CA ILE A 317 -6.36 13.74 -33.42
C ILE A 317 -6.94 13.06 -34.67
N THR A 318 -6.09 12.67 -35.61
CA THR A 318 -6.50 11.98 -36.84
C THR A 318 -7.17 10.63 -36.54
N LEU A 319 -6.65 9.86 -35.57
CA LEU A 319 -7.21 8.57 -35.19
C LEU A 319 -8.59 8.71 -34.53
N PHE A 320 -8.75 9.62 -33.58
CA PHE A 320 -10.02 9.78 -32.88
C PHE A 320 -11.10 10.44 -33.74
N GLN A 321 -10.74 11.34 -34.67
CA GLN A 321 -11.71 11.93 -35.61
C GLN A 321 -12.41 10.90 -36.50
N LYS A 322 -11.84 9.70 -36.70
CA LYS A 322 -12.49 8.61 -37.45
C LYS A 322 -13.69 8.01 -36.71
N HIS A 323 -13.74 8.13 -35.38
CA HIS A 323 -14.70 7.41 -34.53
C HIS A 323 -15.49 8.33 -33.59
N TYR A 324 -15.05 9.56 -33.37
CA TYR A 324 -15.65 10.53 -32.45
C TYR A 324 -15.94 11.85 -33.15
N PRO A 325 -17.00 12.57 -32.74
CA PRO A 325 -17.30 13.90 -33.25
C PRO A 325 -16.13 14.86 -33.05
N LEU A 326 -15.92 15.76 -34.01
CA LEU A 326 -14.83 16.74 -33.99
C LEU A 326 -14.78 17.55 -32.68
N GLU A 327 -15.93 17.97 -32.16
CA GLU A 327 -16.01 18.75 -30.92
C GLU A 327 -15.53 17.96 -29.69
N ALA A 328 -15.82 16.66 -29.63
CA ALA A 328 -15.31 15.80 -28.56
C ALA A 328 -13.79 15.63 -28.64
N VAL A 329 -13.24 15.50 -29.85
CA VAL A 329 -11.78 15.41 -30.05
C VAL A 329 -11.08 16.72 -29.72
N LYS A 330 -11.66 17.88 -30.09
CA LYS A 330 -11.12 19.20 -29.70
C LYS A 330 -11.12 19.38 -28.19
N ALA A 331 -12.16 18.92 -27.50
CA ALA A 331 -12.28 19.03 -26.05
C ALA A 331 -11.22 18.24 -25.26
N LEU A 332 -10.51 17.29 -25.89
CA LEU A 332 -9.42 16.55 -25.24
C LEU A 332 -8.20 17.41 -24.91
N ASP A 333 -8.00 18.53 -25.60
CA ASP A 333 -6.79 19.36 -25.53
C ASP A 333 -5.51 18.51 -25.58
N LEU A 334 -5.16 18.06 -26.78
CA LEU A 334 -3.91 17.33 -27.03
C LEU A 334 -2.74 18.28 -27.34
N THR A 335 -2.80 19.54 -26.92
CA THR A 335 -1.70 20.49 -27.09
C THR A 335 -0.50 20.03 -26.25
N PRO A 336 0.67 19.74 -26.84
CA PRO A 336 1.81 19.23 -26.09
C PRO A 336 2.29 20.20 -25.00
N LEU A 337 2.59 19.66 -23.82
CA LEU A 337 3.27 20.41 -22.76
C LEU A 337 4.76 20.54 -23.10
N SER A 338 5.32 21.74 -22.93
CA SER A 338 6.73 22.01 -23.14
C SER A 338 7.52 21.99 -21.82
N ASN A 339 8.83 21.80 -21.94
CA ASN A 339 9.82 21.87 -20.86
C ASN A 339 9.54 21.02 -19.60
N LEU A 340 8.77 19.95 -19.72
CA LEU A 340 8.54 19.04 -18.61
C LEU A 340 9.83 18.31 -18.21
N PRO A 341 10.15 18.23 -16.90
CA PRO A 341 11.31 17.49 -16.41
C PRO A 341 11.01 15.98 -16.26
N ARG A 342 12.06 15.18 -16.07
CA ARG A 342 11.96 13.73 -15.79
C ARG A 342 11.66 13.42 -14.32
N SER A 343 11.93 14.38 -13.45
CA SER A 343 11.66 14.35 -12.03
C SER A 343 11.40 15.77 -11.56
N SER A 344 10.56 15.92 -10.56
CA SER A 344 10.35 17.21 -9.90
C SER A 344 10.13 16.97 -8.42
N THR A 345 10.59 17.93 -7.64
CA THR A 345 10.49 17.93 -6.18
C THR A 345 9.74 19.15 -5.69
N ILE A 346 9.23 19.99 -6.59
CA ILE A 346 8.55 21.24 -6.27
C ILE A 346 7.05 21.01 -6.46
N HIS A 347 6.25 21.29 -5.43
CA HIS A 347 4.80 21.35 -5.58
C HIS A 347 4.45 22.51 -6.49
N ALA A 348 3.79 22.22 -7.61
CA ALA A 348 3.41 23.25 -8.56
C ALA A 348 2.23 24.09 -8.05
N ASP A 349 1.36 23.51 -7.22
CA ASP A 349 0.09 24.12 -6.84
C ASP A 349 -0.53 23.45 -5.59
N ILE A 350 0.09 23.60 -4.42
CA ILE A 350 -0.45 23.00 -3.18
C ILE A 350 -1.73 23.71 -2.72
N ASP A 351 -1.87 25.00 -3.03
CA ASP A 351 -3.00 25.84 -2.62
C ASP A 351 -4.30 25.48 -3.35
N ASN A 352 -4.23 24.93 -4.57
CA ASN A 352 -5.40 24.42 -5.29
C ASN A 352 -5.59 22.90 -5.18
N CYS A 353 -5.01 22.27 -4.15
CA CYS A 353 -5.18 20.84 -3.90
C CYS A 353 -6.67 20.45 -3.84
N GLN A 354 -7.06 19.44 -4.61
CA GLN A 354 -8.45 18.95 -4.71
C GLN A 354 -8.68 17.69 -3.87
N ILE A 355 -7.76 17.35 -2.96
CA ILE A 355 -7.88 16.15 -2.12
C ILE A 355 -9.04 16.36 -1.14
N PRO A 356 -10.05 15.46 -1.10
CA PRO A 356 -11.15 15.59 -0.14
C PRO A 356 -10.69 15.36 1.30
N GLN A 357 -11.31 16.08 2.25
CA GLN A 357 -11.15 15.79 3.68
C GLN A 357 -11.84 14.46 4.06
N PRO A 358 -11.31 13.71 5.05
CA PRO A 358 -10.10 13.98 5.85
C PRO A 358 -8.78 13.48 5.21
N LEU A 359 -8.80 13.02 3.95
CA LEU A 359 -7.60 12.44 3.31
C LEU A 359 -6.52 13.51 3.04
N GLN A 360 -6.89 14.77 2.87
CA GLN A 360 -5.94 15.86 2.67
C GLN A 360 -5.04 16.03 3.90
N ASP A 361 -5.63 16.13 5.10
CA ASP A 361 -4.90 16.24 6.37
C ASP A 361 -3.99 15.03 6.63
N TRP A 362 -4.37 13.87 6.09
CA TRP A 362 -3.55 12.66 6.16
C TRP A 362 -2.34 12.69 5.23
N LEU A 363 -2.51 13.18 4.00
CA LEU A 363 -1.51 13.09 2.94
C LEU A 363 -0.49 14.24 2.99
N ILE A 364 -0.98 15.46 3.20
CA ILE A 364 -0.20 16.68 3.02
C ILE A 364 0.54 17.03 4.31
N ASP A 365 1.81 17.41 4.15
CA ASP A 365 2.66 17.94 5.21
C ASP A 365 3.15 19.31 4.76
N ASP A 366 2.49 20.36 5.21
CA ASP A 366 2.71 21.74 4.74
C ASP A 366 4.15 22.22 4.96
N ASP A 367 4.82 21.71 6.00
CA ASP A 367 6.20 22.07 6.33
C ASP A 367 7.23 21.45 5.37
N LEU A 368 6.87 20.38 4.65
CA LEU A 368 7.82 19.63 3.82
C LEU A 368 8.25 20.42 2.59
N GLY A 369 7.31 21.13 1.95
CA GLY A 369 7.51 21.91 0.73
C GLY A 369 8.17 21.16 -0.45
N TYR A 370 8.16 19.82 -0.42
CA TYR A 370 9.01 18.99 -1.29
C TYR A 370 8.36 17.66 -1.68
N VAL A 371 8.41 17.31 -2.97
CA VAL A 371 7.81 16.07 -3.51
C VAL A 371 8.84 14.94 -3.52
N LEU A 372 8.63 13.91 -2.70
CA LEU A 372 9.52 12.74 -2.62
C LEU A 372 9.21 11.67 -3.67
N ASN A 373 10.22 10.94 -4.15
CA ASN A 373 10.11 9.78 -5.04
C ASN A 373 9.29 10.04 -6.34
N HIS A 374 9.27 11.28 -6.84
CA HIS A 374 8.52 11.65 -8.04
C HIS A 374 9.43 11.77 -9.27
N ALA A 375 9.76 10.60 -9.82
CA ALA A 375 10.60 10.48 -11.01
C ALA A 375 10.06 9.41 -11.95
N THR A 376 10.12 9.71 -13.25
CA THR A 376 9.53 8.89 -14.31
C THR A 376 10.50 7.83 -14.83
N ARG A 377 9.98 6.75 -15.42
CA ARG A 377 10.80 5.70 -16.05
C ARG A 377 10.90 5.88 -17.56
N GLY A 378 11.89 5.22 -18.17
CA GLY A 378 12.07 5.23 -19.61
C GLY A 378 11.11 4.24 -20.30
N HIS A 379 10.67 4.59 -21.50
CA HIS A 379 9.79 3.79 -22.35
C HIS A 379 10.26 3.85 -23.81
N ILE A 380 9.83 2.89 -24.63
CA ILE A 380 10.05 2.96 -26.07
C ILE A 380 9.10 3.99 -26.68
N GLU A 381 9.52 4.69 -27.74
CA GLU A 381 8.73 5.76 -28.37
C GLU A 381 7.29 5.34 -28.70
N ALA A 382 7.11 4.14 -29.27
CA ALA A 382 5.78 3.64 -29.61
C ALA A 382 4.84 3.52 -28.39
N ASP A 383 5.37 3.23 -27.20
CA ASP A 383 4.54 3.15 -25.98
C ASP A 383 4.09 4.53 -25.50
N LEU A 384 4.83 5.61 -25.80
CA LEU A 384 4.39 6.97 -25.46
C LEU A 384 3.09 7.30 -26.20
N LEU A 385 3.02 6.95 -27.48
CA LEU A 385 1.81 7.09 -28.29
C LEU A 385 0.67 6.22 -27.75
N ARG A 386 0.95 4.96 -27.39
CA ARG A 386 -0.05 4.08 -26.77
C ARG A 386 -0.58 4.62 -25.45
N TYR A 387 0.26 5.22 -24.63
CA TYR A 387 -0.15 5.81 -23.36
C TYR A 387 -1.04 7.03 -23.55
N ALA A 388 -0.66 7.92 -24.46
CA ALA A 388 -1.48 9.07 -24.83
C ALA A 388 -2.84 8.63 -25.42
N PHE A 389 -2.85 7.60 -26.28
CA PHE A 389 -4.08 6.97 -26.77
C PHE A 389 -4.95 6.45 -25.63
N CYS A 390 -4.37 5.70 -24.68
CA CYS A 390 -5.13 5.15 -23.54
C CYS A 390 -5.79 6.24 -22.70
N ALA A 391 -5.04 7.29 -22.39
CA ALA A 391 -5.52 8.42 -21.61
C ALA A 391 -6.63 9.19 -22.35
N ALA A 392 -6.42 9.54 -23.61
CA ALA A 392 -7.42 10.21 -24.44
C ALA A 392 -8.69 9.34 -24.63
N HIS A 393 -8.53 8.04 -24.89
CA HIS A 393 -9.64 7.10 -25.00
C HIS A 393 -10.46 7.06 -23.71
N ALA A 394 -9.82 6.99 -22.54
CA ALA A 394 -10.55 6.98 -21.28
C ALA A 394 -11.28 8.31 -21.02
N GLN A 395 -10.72 9.45 -21.41
CA GLN A 395 -11.41 10.74 -21.32
C GLN A 395 -12.67 10.78 -22.21
N LEU A 396 -12.59 10.26 -23.43
CA LEU A 396 -13.75 10.16 -24.34
C LEU A 396 -14.80 9.13 -23.91
N ASN A 397 -14.42 8.13 -23.11
CA ASN A 397 -15.27 6.99 -22.75
C ASN A 397 -15.57 6.92 -21.25
N ASN A 398 -15.86 8.06 -20.61
CA ASN A 398 -16.27 8.13 -19.20
C ASN A 398 -15.34 7.34 -18.26
N GLY A 399 -14.04 7.48 -18.46
CA GLY A 399 -12.99 6.82 -17.68
C GLY A 399 -12.86 5.32 -17.94
N VAL A 400 -13.35 4.78 -19.06
CA VAL A 400 -13.12 3.38 -19.43
C VAL A 400 -11.79 3.27 -20.18
N SER A 401 -10.83 2.56 -19.58
CA SER A 401 -9.55 2.24 -20.25
C SER A 401 -9.79 1.33 -21.46
N PRO A 402 -9.10 1.53 -22.58
CA PRO A 402 -9.22 0.66 -23.73
C PRO A 402 -8.71 -0.75 -23.41
N LYS A 403 -9.25 -1.73 -24.13
CA LYS A 403 -8.75 -3.10 -24.24
C LYS A 403 -8.09 -3.28 -25.61
N SER A 404 -7.40 -4.39 -25.83
CA SER A 404 -6.67 -4.67 -27.09
C SER A 404 -7.51 -4.50 -28.35
N ARG A 405 -8.80 -4.86 -28.31
CA ARG A 405 -9.77 -4.68 -29.42
C ARG A 405 -10.10 -3.23 -29.77
N ASP A 406 -9.87 -2.31 -28.83
CA ASP A 406 -10.20 -0.88 -28.98
C ASP A 406 -9.02 -0.10 -29.60
N PHE A 407 -7.83 -0.73 -29.73
CA PHE A 407 -6.67 -0.10 -30.36
C PHE A 407 -6.74 -0.23 -31.89
N PRO A 408 -6.41 0.86 -32.63
CA PRO A 408 -6.10 0.78 -34.04
C PRO A 408 -4.96 -0.21 -34.33
N GLU A 409 -4.98 -0.86 -35.49
CA GLU A 409 -3.94 -1.83 -35.89
C GLU A 409 -2.53 -1.21 -35.85
N GLU A 410 -2.41 0.05 -36.26
CA GLU A 410 -1.15 0.82 -36.22
C GLU A 410 -0.58 1.04 -34.81
N LEU A 411 -1.40 0.92 -33.76
CA LEU A 411 -0.96 1.03 -32.36
C LEU A 411 -0.77 -0.32 -31.68
N ALA A 412 -1.03 -1.44 -32.37
CA ALA A 412 -0.82 -2.76 -31.80
C ALA A 412 0.66 -2.95 -31.39
N PRO A 413 0.95 -3.46 -30.19
CA PRO A 413 2.30 -3.85 -29.82
C PRO A 413 2.74 -5.11 -30.58
N GLU A 414 4.03 -5.22 -30.84
CA GLU A 414 4.65 -6.45 -31.35
C GLU A 414 4.66 -7.53 -30.27
N HIS A 415 3.50 -8.14 -30.02
CA HIS A 415 3.32 -9.14 -28.98
C HIS A 415 2.48 -10.31 -29.49
N LYS A 416 3.04 -11.53 -29.43
CA LYS A 416 2.46 -12.75 -30.01
C LYS A 416 1.01 -13.03 -29.58
N ASN A 417 0.61 -12.57 -28.39
CA ASN A 417 -0.70 -12.85 -27.81
C ASN A 417 -1.71 -11.69 -27.94
N TRP A 418 -1.36 -10.57 -28.57
CA TRP A 418 -2.20 -9.36 -28.62
C TRP A 418 -3.64 -9.62 -29.14
N THR A 419 -3.75 -10.46 -30.17
CA THR A 419 -5.01 -10.78 -30.86
C THR A 419 -5.81 -11.92 -30.20
N THR A 420 -5.22 -12.62 -29.22
CA THR A 420 -5.84 -13.80 -28.60
C THR A 420 -6.86 -13.48 -27.51
N GLY A 421 -6.97 -12.20 -27.12
CA GLY A 421 -7.76 -11.76 -25.97
C GLY A 421 -7.11 -12.02 -24.61
N THR A 422 -6.01 -12.78 -24.56
CA THR A 422 -5.18 -12.89 -23.36
C THR A 422 -4.39 -11.60 -23.15
N HIS A 423 -4.36 -11.08 -21.91
CA HIS A 423 -3.79 -9.76 -21.59
C HIS A 423 -4.42 -8.60 -22.39
N ALA A 424 -5.72 -8.68 -22.66
CA ALA A 424 -6.46 -7.62 -23.37
C ALA A 424 -6.37 -6.25 -22.67
N ASP A 425 -6.00 -6.20 -21.39
CA ASP A 425 -5.82 -4.99 -20.58
C ASP A 425 -4.35 -4.65 -20.30
N ARG A 426 -3.42 -5.09 -21.16
CA ARG A 426 -1.97 -4.82 -21.02
C ARG A 426 -1.66 -3.34 -20.75
N PHE A 427 -2.27 -2.46 -21.53
CA PHE A 427 -2.17 -1.02 -21.35
C PHE A 427 -3.41 -0.53 -20.62
N ARG A 428 -3.23 -0.12 -19.35
CA ARG A 428 -4.33 0.33 -18.51
C ARG A 428 -4.07 1.70 -17.93
N VAL A 429 -4.94 2.64 -18.26
CA VAL A 429 -4.93 3.98 -17.67
C VAL A 429 -5.65 4.01 -16.33
N GLN A 430 -5.07 4.74 -15.39
CA GLN A 430 -5.68 5.04 -14.11
C GLN A 430 -6.56 6.28 -14.28
N SER A 431 -7.81 6.11 -14.70
CA SER A 431 -8.70 7.17 -15.16
C SER A 431 -8.87 8.32 -14.16
N ALA A 432 -8.76 9.56 -14.65
CA ALA A 432 -8.84 10.81 -13.88
C ALA A 432 -10.07 10.89 -12.96
N ASN A 433 -11.24 10.49 -13.47
CA ASN A 433 -12.55 10.63 -12.82
C ASN A 433 -13.01 9.39 -12.05
N LYS A 434 -12.12 8.40 -11.83
CA LYS A 434 -12.41 7.19 -11.06
C LYS A 434 -11.33 6.98 -10.01
N TYR A 435 -11.57 6.10 -9.05
CA TYR A 435 -10.50 5.58 -8.20
C TYR A 435 -9.53 4.71 -9.03
N ALA A 436 -8.29 4.58 -8.56
CA ALA A 436 -7.30 3.75 -9.21
C ALA A 436 -7.60 2.26 -9.10
N THR A 437 -7.04 1.48 -10.00
CA THR A 437 -6.99 0.02 -9.87
C THR A 437 -6.00 -0.39 -8.77
N THR A 438 -6.04 -1.66 -8.34
CA THR A 438 -5.12 -2.14 -7.30
C THR A 438 -3.66 -1.90 -7.70
N VAL A 439 -2.94 -1.07 -6.94
CA VAL A 439 -1.49 -0.89 -7.04
C VAL A 439 -0.82 -2.18 -6.55
N THR A 440 -0.23 -2.92 -7.46
CA THR A 440 0.47 -4.19 -7.14
C THR A 440 1.97 -4.00 -7.23
N SER A 441 2.74 -4.85 -6.56
CA SER A 441 4.21 -4.85 -6.68
C SER A 441 4.69 -5.16 -8.10
N HIS A 442 3.83 -5.66 -9.00
CA HIS A 442 4.17 -5.86 -10.41
C HIS A 442 4.38 -4.57 -11.19
N ILE A 443 3.94 -3.40 -10.69
CA ILE A 443 4.27 -2.09 -11.30
C ILE A 443 5.79 -1.88 -11.44
N SER A 444 6.58 -2.52 -10.57
CA SER A 444 8.05 -2.54 -10.66
C SER A 444 8.54 -3.12 -11.99
N LYS A 445 7.85 -4.13 -12.53
CA LYS A 445 8.18 -4.83 -13.79
C LYS A 445 7.39 -4.28 -14.97
N ASP A 446 6.07 -4.17 -14.81
CA ASP A 446 5.15 -3.77 -15.86
C ASP A 446 4.45 -2.45 -15.50
N GLY A 447 4.98 -1.36 -16.05
CA GLY A 447 4.38 -0.03 -15.92
C GLY A 447 3.18 0.20 -16.84
N HIS A 448 2.93 -0.67 -17.82
CA HIS A 448 1.87 -0.49 -18.81
C HIS A 448 0.48 -0.59 -18.18
N TYR A 449 0.34 -1.27 -17.05
CA TYR A 449 -0.93 -1.35 -16.32
C TYR A 449 -1.27 -0.10 -15.51
N PHE A 450 -0.33 0.84 -15.39
CA PHE A 450 -0.45 2.04 -14.57
C PHE A 450 -0.11 3.28 -15.38
N VAL A 451 -0.80 3.48 -16.50
CA VAL A 451 -0.65 4.68 -17.35
C VAL A 451 -1.27 5.88 -16.64
N HIS A 452 -0.56 7.02 -16.68
CA HIS A 452 -1.03 8.29 -16.14
C HIS A 452 -2.26 8.81 -16.92
N TYR A 453 -3.20 9.47 -16.25
CA TYR A 453 -4.49 9.86 -16.85
C TYR A 453 -4.42 11.02 -17.84
N ASP A 454 -3.35 11.81 -17.78
CA ASP A 454 -3.12 12.95 -18.65
C ASP A 454 -2.42 12.50 -19.95
N PRO A 455 -3.09 12.61 -21.12
CA PRO A 455 -2.52 12.19 -22.40
C PRO A 455 -1.27 12.99 -22.76
N LYS A 456 -1.09 14.20 -22.23
CA LYS A 456 0.05 15.06 -22.53
C LYS A 456 1.35 14.61 -21.87
N GLN A 457 1.27 13.81 -20.81
CA GLN A 457 2.46 13.36 -20.06
C GLN A 457 3.04 12.03 -20.58
N CYS A 458 2.26 11.25 -21.33
CA CYS A 458 2.72 10.07 -22.08
C CYS A 458 3.59 9.09 -21.28
N ARG A 459 3.18 8.73 -20.04
CA ARG A 459 4.01 7.97 -19.09
C ARG A 459 3.21 7.01 -18.22
N SER A 460 3.90 6.06 -17.59
CA SER A 460 3.36 5.36 -16.42
C SER A 460 3.44 6.23 -15.15
N LEU A 461 2.71 5.82 -14.12
CA LEU A 461 2.79 6.45 -12.80
C LEU A 461 4.21 6.39 -12.21
N THR A 462 4.57 7.37 -11.39
CA THR A 462 5.78 7.41 -10.57
C THR A 462 5.58 6.65 -9.24
N VAL A 463 6.65 6.48 -8.47
CA VAL A 463 6.57 5.91 -7.11
C VAL A 463 5.70 6.79 -6.21
N ARG A 464 5.89 8.12 -6.20
CA ARG A 464 5.05 9.07 -5.45
C ARG A 464 3.56 8.95 -5.76
N GLU A 465 3.19 8.92 -7.04
CA GLU A 465 1.79 8.78 -7.45
C GLU A 465 1.19 7.45 -6.97
N ALA A 466 1.93 6.35 -7.13
CA ALA A 466 1.51 5.06 -6.59
C ALA A 466 1.40 5.08 -5.05
N ALA A 467 2.29 5.79 -4.37
CA ALA A 467 2.31 5.93 -2.91
C ALA A 467 1.11 6.76 -2.40
N ARG A 468 0.78 7.89 -3.04
CA ARG A 468 -0.43 8.67 -2.72
C ARG A 468 -1.72 7.89 -2.99
N LEU A 469 -1.78 7.12 -4.08
CA LEU A 469 -2.92 6.22 -4.33
C LEU A 469 -3.03 5.08 -3.30
N GLN A 470 -1.91 4.71 -2.67
CA GLN A 470 -1.84 3.83 -1.51
C GLN A 470 -2.00 4.60 -0.19
N THR A 471 -2.28 5.90 -0.21
CA THR A 471 -2.43 6.78 0.97
C THR A 471 -1.20 6.83 1.89
N PHE A 472 0.01 6.73 1.34
CA PHE A 472 1.20 7.09 2.11
C PHE A 472 1.34 8.62 2.20
N PRO A 473 1.61 9.18 3.39
CA PRO A 473 1.89 10.61 3.54
C PRO A 473 3.01 11.11 2.62
N ASP A 474 3.00 12.39 2.29
CA ASP A 474 3.98 12.98 1.37
C ASP A 474 5.39 13.07 1.94
N ASN A 475 5.50 13.13 3.26
CA ASN A 475 6.76 13.05 3.99
C ASN A 475 7.33 11.61 4.10
N TYR A 476 6.67 10.60 3.53
CA TYR A 476 7.13 9.21 3.59
C TYR A 476 8.15 8.91 2.48
N ILE A 477 9.43 8.77 2.83
CA ILE A 477 10.51 8.41 1.89
C ILE A 477 10.55 6.89 1.67
N PHE A 478 10.65 6.46 0.40
CA PHE A 478 10.94 5.06 0.06
C PHE A 478 12.40 4.89 -0.35
N GLU A 479 13.11 4.03 0.37
CA GLU A 479 14.52 3.73 0.19
C GLU A 479 14.78 2.65 -0.87
N GLY A 480 16.00 2.66 -1.41
CA GLY A 480 16.47 1.68 -2.40
C GLY A 480 16.21 2.11 -3.85
N THR A 481 16.40 1.18 -4.78
CA THR A 481 16.19 1.44 -6.21
C THR A 481 14.71 1.67 -6.52
N ARG A 482 14.40 2.37 -7.61
CA ARG A 482 13.00 2.58 -8.07
C ARG A 482 12.19 1.29 -8.16
N THR A 483 12.80 0.18 -8.59
CA THR A 483 12.15 -1.14 -8.64
C THR A 483 11.75 -1.61 -7.25
N GLN A 484 12.66 -1.50 -6.27
CA GLN A 484 12.39 -1.84 -4.87
C GLN A 484 11.33 -0.93 -4.25
N GLN A 485 11.36 0.37 -4.53
CA GLN A 485 10.36 1.33 -4.05
C GLN A 485 8.95 0.96 -4.56
N TYR A 486 8.81 0.61 -5.83
CA TYR A 486 7.53 0.11 -6.37
C TYR A 486 7.05 -1.18 -5.71
N VAL A 487 7.96 -2.11 -5.41
CA VAL A 487 7.62 -3.36 -4.69
C VAL A 487 7.10 -3.04 -3.30
N GLN A 488 7.77 -2.15 -2.58
CA GLN A 488 7.35 -1.68 -1.25
C GLN A 488 5.93 -1.11 -1.29
N VAL A 489 5.69 -0.08 -2.11
CA VAL A 489 4.38 0.56 -2.26
C VAL A 489 3.29 -0.44 -2.63
N GLY A 490 3.56 -1.34 -3.59
CA GLY A 490 2.59 -2.32 -4.07
C GLY A 490 2.23 -3.42 -3.05
N ASN A 491 3.13 -3.76 -2.14
CA ASN A 491 2.90 -4.78 -1.11
C ASN A 491 2.18 -4.22 0.12
N ALA A 492 2.29 -2.92 0.40
CA ALA A 492 1.76 -2.32 1.62
C ALA A 492 0.22 -2.33 1.73
N VAL A 493 -0.27 -2.24 2.97
CA VAL A 493 -1.64 -1.85 3.30
C VAL A 493 -1.74 -0.31 3.20
N PRO A 494 -2.86 0.25 2.69
CA PRO A 494 -3.03 1.70 2.69
C PRO A 494 -3.00 2.27 4.11
N PRO A 495 -2.06 3.17 4.46
CA PRO A 495 -1.94 3.70 5.81
C PRO A 495 -3.19 4.43 6.31
N PHE A 496 -3.92 5.15 5.45
CA PHE A 496 -5.14 5.82 5.87
C PHE A 496 -6.26 4.83 6.26
N LEU A 497 -6.35 3.68 5.57
CA LEU A 497 -7.25 2.60 5.98
C LEU A 497 -6.77 1.98 7.30
N ALA A 498 -5.47 1.80 7.47
CA ALA A 498 -4.89 1.28 8.69
C ALA A 498 -5.12 2.21 9.90
N GLN A 499 -5.15 3.53 9.69
CA GLN A 499 -5.55 4.50 10.72
C GLN A 499 -7.00 4.30 11.15
N GLN A 500 -7.95 4.18 10.20
CA GLN A 500 -9.35 3.90 10.53
C GLN A 500 -9.52 2.58 11.30
N ILE A 501 -8.72 1.55 10.98
CA ILE A 501 -8.68 0.30 11.75
C ILE A 501 -8.12 0.56 13.16
N GLY A 502 -7.03 1.33 13.27
CA GLY A 502 -6.42 1.73 14.53
C GLY A 502 -7.35 2.52 15.45
N GLU A 503 -8.24 3.34 14.89
CA GLU A 503 -9.28 4.06 15.65
C GLU A 503 -10.29 3.10 16.29
N VAL A 504 -10.71 2.04 15.58
CA VAL A 504 -11.56 0.98 16.14
C VAL A 504 -10.83 0.24 17.25
N VAL A 505 -9.55 -0.09 17.05
CA VAL A 505 -8.71 -0.73 18.08
C VAL A 505 -8.57 0.18 19.31
N LEU A 506 -8.37 1.47 19.10
CA LEU A 506 -8.22 2.43 20.19
C LEU A 506 -9.51 2.59 21.01
N GLN A 507 -10.66 2.65 20.34
CA GLN A 507 -11.97 2.70 21.01
C GLN A 507 -12.18 1.47 21.89
N LEU A 508 -11.86 0.27 21.38
CA LEU A 508 -11.93 -0.97 22.17
C LEU A 508 -11.10 -0.91 23.45
N LEU A 509 -9.85 -0.48 23.35
CA LEU A 509 -8.92 -0.42 24.49
C LEU A 509 -9.24 0.72 25.47
N SER A 510 -9.88 1.79 24.99
CA SER A 510 -10.25 2.93 25.83
C SER A 510 -11.48 2.65 26.70
N ILE A 511 -12.41 1.81 26.21
CA ILE A 511 -13.64 1.44 26.94
C ILE A 511 -13.34 0.58 28.17
N GLU A 512 -12.24 -0.18 28.20
CA GLU A 512 -11.83 -0.96 29.38
C GLU A 512 -11.14 -0.14 30.48
N SER A 513 -10.85 1.13 30.21
CA SER A 513 -10.11 1.98 31.12
C SER A 513 -10.99 2.86 32.04
N PHE A 514 -12.27 2.51 32.18
CA PHE A 514 -13.28 3.21 32.99
C PHE A 514 -14.01 2.28 33.96
#